data_AF-A0A838FRN6-F1
#
_entry.id   AF-A0A838FRN6-F1
#
_cell.length_a   1.000
_cell.length_b   1.000
_cell.length_c   1.000
_cell.angle_alpha   90.00
_cell.angle_beta   90.00
_cell.angle_gamma   90.00
#
_symmetry.space_group_name_H-M   'P 1'
#
loop_
_entity.id
_entity.type
_entity.pdbx_description
1 polymer ?
#
loop_
_entity_poly.entity_id
_entity_poly.type
_entity_poly.pdbx_seq_one_letter_code
_entity_poly.pdbx_strand_id
1 'polypeptide(L)'
;MSNLISLSGAFDISDFFGGYFDDNIYFNSPFHYLPNMTDPWKFNHMGIILGTGEWDNTRHESLRMSAILNEKGIPHFLDDRRWCGHDWNYWQDMLPHYLSML
;
A
#
# COMPACT_ATOMS: atom_id res chain seq x y z
N MET A 1 -19.54 -3.39 -1.05
CA MET A 1 -18.20 -3.95 -0.81
C MET A 1 -17.27 -2.82 -0.44
N SER A 2 -16.33 -3.04 0.48
CA SER A 2 -15.41 -1.99 0.93
C SER A 2 -14.15 -2.02 0.08
N ASN A 3 -13.63 -0.86 -0.30
CA ASN A 3 -12.43 -0.75 -1.13
C ASN A 3 -11.41 0.18 -0.48
N LEU A 4 -10.13 -0.13 -0.67
CA LEU A 4 -8.99 0.69 -0.29
C LEU A 4 -8.14 0.94 -1.55
N ILE A 5 -7.93 2.21 -1.87
CA ILE A 5 -7.04 2.64 -2.95
C ILE A 5 -5.89 3.42 -2.29
N SER A 6 -4.67 2.93 -2.48
CA SER A 6 -3.45 3.64 -2.09
C SER A 6 -2.79 4.21 -3.34
N LEU A 7 -2.33 5.45 -3.27
CA LEU A 7 -1.59 6.13 -4.33
C LEU A 7 -0.27 6.60 -3.74
N SER A 8 0.85 6.03 -4.19
CA SER A 8 2.19 6.40 -3.71
C SER A 8 2.30 6.32 -2.18
N GLY A 9 1.84 5.20 -1.62
CA GLY A 9 1.68 5.04 -0.18
C GLY A 9 3.01 4.85 0.56
N ALA A 10 3.14 5.53 1.70
CA ALA A 10 4.12 5.22 2.74
C ALA A 10 3.46 4.32 3.79
N PHE A 11 4.01 3.13 3.98
CA PHE A 11 3.49 2.05 4.82
C PHE A 11 4.36 1.79 6.06
N ASP A 12 5.63 2.19 6.03
CA ASP A 12 6.48 2.26 7.22
C ASP A 12 6.49 3.69 7.76
N ILE A 13 5.82 3.91 8.89
CA ILE A 13 5.78 5.24 9.50
C ILE A 13 6.98 5.52 10.39
N SER A 14 7.80 4.51 10.73
CA SER A 14 8.95 4.68 11.63
C SER A 14 10.00 5.65 11.07
N ASP A 15 10.10 5.72 9.74
CA ASP A 15 10.95 6.66 9.02
C ASP A 15 10.63 8.13 9.35
N PHE A 16 9.37 8.46 9.64
CA PHE A 16 8.96 9.82 10.03
C PHE A 16 9.36 10.19 11.46
N PHE A 17 9.73 9.22 12.29
CA PHE A 17 10.09 9.43 13.70
C PHE A 17 11.59 9.21 13.97
N GLY A 18 12.43 9.18 12.93
CA GLY A 18 13.88 9.10 13.08
C GLY A 18 14.36 7.84 13.79
N GLY A 19 13.67 6.72 13.59
CA GLY A 19 14.01 5.43 14.20
C GLY A 19 13.45 5.21 15.61
N TYR A 20 12.63 6.13 16.13
CA TYR A 20 11.79 5.83 17.30
C TYR A 20 10.81 4.70 16.97
N PHE A 21 10.72 3.71 17.86
CA PHE A 21 9.87 2.55 17.67
C PHE A 21 9.22 2.13 18.98
N ASP A 22 7.89 2.15 19.01
CA ASP A 22 7.05 1.67 20.10
C ASP A 22 5.79 0.98 19.56
N ASP A 23 4.88 0.60 20.45
CA ASP A 23 3.61 -0.03 20.09
C ASP A 23 2.75 0.86 19.16
N ASN A 24 2.79 2.18 19.32
CA ASN A 24 2.03 3.08 18.45
C ASN A 24 2.55 3.02 17.01
N ILE A 25 3.88 3.01 16.83
CA ILE A 25 4.49 2.83 15.52
C ILE A 25 4.14 1.46 14.94
N TYR A 26 4.25 0.39 15.74
CA TYR A 26 3.93 -0.96 15.31
C TYR A 26 2.48 -1.10 14.81
N PHE A 27 1.49 -0.64 15.59
CA PHE A 27 0.08 -0.80 15.25
C PHE A 27 -0.41 0.14 14.14
N ASN A 28 0.30 1.23 13.86
CA ASN A 28 -0.05 2.18 12.79
C ASN A 28 0.82 2.04 11.53
N SER A 29 1.83 1.17 11.54
CA SER A 29 2.57 0.78 10.35
C SER A 29 2.07 -0.57 9.85
N PRO A 30 1.29 -0.61 8.74
CA PRO A 30 0.88 -1.89 8.17
C PRO A 30 2.09 -2.73 7.74
N PHE A 31 3.24 -2.12 7.41
CA PHE A 31 4.49 -2.83 7.14
C PHE A 31 4.97 -3.67 8.33
N HIS A 32 4.85 -3.16 9.56
CA HIS A 32 5.24 -3.90 10.77
C HIS A 32 4.13 -4.84 11.28
N TYR A 33 2.87 -4.42 11.22
CA TYR A 33 1.74 -5.16 11.79
C TYR A 33 1.33 -6.36 10.94
N LEU A 34 1.15 -6.19 9.62
CA LEU A 34 0.57 -7.22 8.75
C LEU A 34 1.37 -8.52 8.70
N PRO A 35 2.72 -8.52 8.64
CA PRO A 35 3.49 -9.77 8.64
C PRO A 35 3.24 -10.65 9.86
N ASN A 36 2.96 -10.05 11.02
CA ASN A 36 2.76 -10.77 12.28
C ASN A 36 1.29 -11.10 12.56
N MET A 37 0.37 -10.60 11.75
CA MET A 37 -1.06 -10.86 11.90
C MET A 37 -1.39 -12.33 11.62
N THR A 38 -2.26 -12.89 12.48
CA THR A 38 -2.67 -14.30 12.45
C THR A 38 -4.00 -14.56 11.73
N ASP A 39 -4.76 -13.52 11.44
CA ASP A 39 -6.13 -13.57 10.91
C ASP A 39 -6.29 -12.75 9.61
N PRO A 40 -5.51 -13.06 8.54
CA PRO A 40 -5.54 -12.31 7.28
C PRO A 40 -6.87 -12.38 6.53
N TRP A 41 -7.68 -13.41 6.80
CA TRP A 41 -9.03 -13.56 6.24
C TRP A 41 -9.93 -12.35 6.50
N LYS A 42 -9.62 -11.54 7.53
CA LYS A 42 -10.31 -10.28 7.81
C LYS A 42 -10.25 -9.28 6.66
N PHE A 43 -9.29 -9.37 5.75
CA PHE A 43 -9.18 -8.45 4.61
C PHE A 43 -9.71 -9.03 3.30
N ASN A 44 -10.08 -10.31 3.25
CA ASN A 44 -10.50 -10.99 2.02
C ASN A 44 -11.82 -10.47 1.43
N HIS A 45 -12.56 -9.64 2.19
CA HIS A 45 -13.78 -8.99 1.73
C HIS A 45 -13.56 -7.57 1.19
N MET A 46 -12.31 -7.09 1.17
CA MET A 46 -11.94 -5.77 0.69
C MET A 46 -11.28 -5.85 -0.68
N GLY A 47 -11.62 -4.92 -1.58
CA GLY A 47 -10.83 -4.65 -2.76
C GLY A 47 -9.65 -3.75 -2.40
N ILE A 48 -8.42 -4.22 -2.57
CA ILE A 48 -7.21 -3.44 -2.26
C ILE A 48 -6.48 -3.14 -3.57
N ILE A 49 -6.24 -1.86 -3.84
CA ILE A 49 -5.45 -1.38 -4.97
C ILE A 49 -4.25 -0.59 -4.44
N LEU A 50 -3.05 -1.00 -4.84
CA LEU A 50 -1.78 -0.32 -4.56
C LEU A 50 -1.27 0.31 -5.86
N GLY A 51 -1.43 1.62 -6.01
CA GLY A 51 -0.90 2.38 -7.14
C GLY A 51 0.45 3.02 -6.81
N THR A 52 1.44 2.83 -7.68
CA THR A 52 2.75 3.47 -7.61
C THR A 52 3.30 3.77 -9.01
N GLY A 53 4.38 4.55 -9.09
CA GLY A 53 5.10 4.82 -10.34
C GLY A 53 6.56 4.38 -10.30
N GLU A 54 7.14 4.16 -11.47
CA GLU A 54 8.56 3.82 -11.68
C GLU A 54 9.53 4.80 -11.02
N TRP A 55 9.20 6.09 -11.02
CA TRP A 55 9.99 7.20 -10.45
C TRP A 55 9.50 7.65 -9.08
N ASP A 56 8.57 6.91 -8.49
CA ASP A 56 8.07 7.20 -7.16
C ASP A 56 9.13 6.84 -6.11
N ASN A 57 9.45 7.78 -5.22
CA ASN A 57 10.38 7.54 -4.13
C ASN A 57 9.87 6.46 -3.16
N THR A 58 8.55 6.30 -3.04
CA THR A 58 7.88 5.28 -2.24
C THR A 58 7.56 3.99 -3.01
N ARG A 59 8.03 3.84 -4.26
CA ARG A 59 7.75 2.63 -5.07
C ARG A 59 8.08 1.33 -4.33
N HIS A 60 9.24 1.31 -3.68
CA HIS A 60 9.71 0.17 -2.93
C HIS A 60 8.77 -0.24 -1.77
N GLU A 61 8.08 0.72 -1.14
CA GLU A 61 7.08 0.49 -0.09
C GLU A 61 5.87 -0.27 -0.66
N SER A 62 5.34 0.18 -1.81
CA SER A 62 4.22 -0.49 -2.48
C SER A 62 4.55 -1.90 -2.93
N LEU A 63 5.76 -2.13 -3.45
CA LEU A 63 6.25 -3.47 -3.81
C LEU A 63 6.36 -4.38 -2.59
N ARG A 64 6.91 -3.89 -1.48
CA ARG A 64 7.02 -4.65 -0.22
C ARG A 64 5.64 -4.96 0.36
N MET A 65 4.72 -4.00 0.36
CA MET A 65 3.36 -4.22 0.83
C MET A 65 2.63 -5.28 0.00
N SER A 66 2.76 -5.23 -1.34
CA SER A 66 2.22 -6.27 -2.22
C SER A 66 2.80 -7.65 -1.91
N ALA A 67 4.11 -7.76 -1.63
CA ALA A 67 4.72 -9.02 -1.23
C ALA A 67 4.14 -9.57 0.09
N ILE A 68 3.95 -8.72 1.10
CA ILE A 68 3.33 -9.10 2.38
C ILE A 68 1.89 -9.58 2.19
N LEU A 69 1.09 -8.85 1.41
CA LEU A 69 -0.30 -9.23 1.13
C LEU A 69 -0.38 -10.57 0.38
N ASN A 70 0.53 -10.81 -0.57
CA ASN A 70 0.65 -12.10 -1.27
C ASN A 70 1.01 -13.24 -0.31
N GLU A 71 1.99 -13.06 0.59
CA GLU A 71 2.37 -14.06 1.58
C GLU A 71 1.20 -14.42 2.52
N LYS A 72 0.36 -13.43 2.84
CA LYS A 72 -0.85 -13.60 3.66
C LYS A 72 -2.07 -14.13 2.90
N GLY A 73 -1.97 -14.30 1.57
CA GLY A 73 -3.08 -14.73 0.73
C GLY A 73 -4.23 -13.72 0.65
N ILE A 74 -3.93 -12.42 0.82
CA ILE A 74 -4.91 -11.33 0.73
C ILE A 74 -4.99 -10.85 -0.72
N PRO A 75 -6.15 -10.97 -1.40
CA PRO A 75 -6.31 -10.50 -2.77
C PRO A 75 -6.10 -8.99 -2.88
N HIS A 76 -5.28 -8.55 -3.83
CA HIS A 76 -5.02 -7.15 -4.11
C HIS A 76 -4.55 -6.96 -5.55
N PHE A 77 -4.59 -5.73 -6.04
CA PHE A 77 -4.03 -5.31 -7.31
C PHE A 77 -2.88 -4.33 -7.07
N LEU A 78 -1.73 -4.58 -7.68
CA LEU A 78 -0.58 -3.68 -7.68
C LEU A 78 -0.42 -3.11 -9.10
N ASP A 79 -0.47 -1.78 -9.21
CA ASP A 79 -0.18 -1.04 -10.44
C ASP A 79 1.15 -0.29 -10.29
N ASP A 80 2.21 -0.82 -10.92
CA ASP A 80 3.55 -0.23 -10.97
C ASP A 80 3.75 0.47 -12.34
N ARG A 81 3.25 1.70 -12.45
CA ARG A 81 3.18 2.41 -13.74
C ARG A 81 4.53 2.93 -14.19
N ARG A 82 4.83 2.69 -15.46
CA ARG A 82 6.01 3.29 -16.12
C ARG A 82 5.84 4.79 -16.32
N TRP A 83 6.94 5.53 -16.22
CA TRP A 83 6.98 6.98 -16.45
C TRP A 83 6.10 7.82 -15.50
N CYS A 84 5.71 7.25 -14.35
CA CYS A 84 4.97 7.92 -13.30
C CYS A 84 5.84 8.08 -12.04
N GLY A 85 5.58 9.12 -11.25
CA GLY A 85 6.30 9.39 -10.01
C GLY A 85 5.37 9.83 -8.87
N HIS A 86 5.98 10.33 -7.78
CA HIS A 86 5.27 10.80 -6.59
C HIS A 86 4.74 12.23 -6.77
N ASP A 87 3.74 12.41 -7.63
CA ASP A 87 3.18 13.73 -7.95
C ASP A 87 1.68 13.67 -8.21
N TRP A 88 0.99 14.77 -7.87
CA TRP A 88 -0.45 14.94 -8.02
C TRP A 88 -0.96 14.66 -9.43
N ASN A 89 -0.22 15.06 -10.47
CA ASN A 89 -0.65 14.86 -11.85
C ASN A 89 -0.85 13.37 -12.19
N TYR A 90 0.02 12.49 -11.67
CA TYR A 90 -0.10 11.05 -11.86
C TYR A 90 -1.27 10.46 -11.06
N TRP A 91 -1.49 10.94 -9.85
CA TRP A 91 -2.62 10.49 -9.01
C TRP A 91 -3.97 10.86 -9.61
N GLN A 92 -4.08 12.04 -10.25
CA GLN A 92 -5.27 12.46 -10.97
C GLN A 92 -5.59 11.56 -12.18
N ASP A 93 -4.59 10.93 -12.78
CA ASP A 93 -4.77 9.95 -13.86
C ASP A 93 -5.05 8.53 -13.32
N MET A 94 -4.36 8.13 -12.26
CA MET A 94 -4.51 6.82 -11.63
C MET A 94 -5.89 6.60 -11.01
N LEU A 95 -6.36 7.56 -10.20
CA LEU A 95 -7.56 7.38 -9.38
C LEU A 95 -8.83 7.12 -10.21
N PRO A 96 -9.16 7.88 -11.28
CA PRO A 96 -10.32 7.60 -12.11
C PRO A 96 -10.27 6.22 -12.76
N HIS A 97 -9.08 5.77 -13.18
CA HIS A 97 -8.90 4.43 -13.74
C HIS A 97 -9.23 3.36 -12.70
N TYR A 98 -8.71 3.47 -11.47
CA TYR A 98 -9.00 2.50 -10.41
C TYR A 98 -10.47 2.50 -10.01
N LEU A 99 -11.10 3.67 -9.94
CA LEU A 99 -12.54 3.77 -9.69
C LEU A 99 -13.38 3.08 -10.77
N SER A 100 -12.93 3.05 -12.03
CA SER A 100 -13.63 2.33 -13.11
C SER A 100 -13.50 0.80 -13.02
N MET A 101 -12.60 0.28 -12.18
CA MET A 101 -12.38 -1.15 -11.97
C MET A 101 -13.20 -1.72 -10.80
N LEU A 102 -13.83 -0.87 -9.99
CA LEU A 102 -14.62 -1.25 -8.81
C LEU A 102 -16.05 -1.67 -9.19
#